data_AF-A0A0R3RNB8-F1
#
_entry.id   AF-A0A0R3RNB8-F1
#
_cell.length_a   1.000
_cell.length_b   1.000
_cell.length_c   1.000
_cell.angle_alpha   90.00
_cell.angle_beta   90.00
_cell.angle_gamma   90.00
#
_symmetry.space_group_name_H-M   'P 1'
#
loop_
_entity.id
_entity.type
_entity.pdbx_description
1 polymer ?
#
loop_
_entity_poly.entity_id
_entity_poly.type
_entity_poly.pdbx_seq_one_letter_code
_entity_poly.pdbx_strand_id
1 'polypeptide(L)'
;MVVTAFLYNAFGIPLRSSYPYQTESNLIYWLIADYISDAIYFLDMLLIKPRLRFVRGGLLVKDIKETAKHYVDSNDFKLDLISLIPFDIMYIWTGPIAAWRVLRVCKLPSFWQLFSLLDNSVSNPYIVRITKTFSYMIYLIHCNSCVYYMLSAWQAFGQIAYRMNNKWYLNKWVYNNQGNAYIRCFYFTTAVATSTGNNPAPTNVVEYIYMTFSWMMGVFQYRKTVDQVLSECKRLGLSKNTINRVRDWFIYTWQKQKTLGSVEK
;
A
#
# COMPACT_ATOMS: atom_id res chain seq x y z
N MET A 1 13.60 11.87 6.87
CA MET A 1 14.54 11.33 5.86
C MET A 1 14.30 9.85 5.61
N VAL A 2 14.49 8.96 6.59
CA VAL A 2 14.29 7.49 6.41
C VAL A 2 12.89 7.12 5.95
N VAL A 3 11.84 7.72 6.54
CA VAL A 3 10.46 7.46 6.10
C VAL A 3 10.21 7.95 4.67
N THR A 4 10.80 9.08 4.27
CA THR A 4 10.70 9.56 2.89
C THR A 4 11.34 8.59 1.91
N ALA A 5 12.53 8.07 2.24
CA ALA A 5 13.21 7.01 1.48
C ALA A 5 12.38 5.72 1.42
N PHE A 6 11.72 5.34 2.52
CA PHE A 6 10.75 4.24 2.55
C PHE A 6 9.54 4.47 1.67
N LEU A 7 8.90 5.64 1.72
CA LEU A 7 7.76 5.94 0.86
C LEU A 7 8.16 5.97 -0.62
N TYR A 8 9.36 6.49 -0.94
CA TYR A 8 9.92 6.43 -2.28
C TYR A 8 10.04 4.99 -2.78
N ASN A 9 10.67 4.09 -2.01
CA ASN A 9 10.81 2.69 -2.40
C ASN A 9 9.44 1.98 -2.47
N ALA A 10 8.59 2.18 -1.45
CA ALA A 10 7.30 1.51 -1.35
C ALA A 10 6.39 1.84 -2.55
N PHE A 11 6.28 3.11 -2.95
CA PHE A 11 5.46 3.49 -4.11
C PHE A 11 6.22 3.36 -5.44
N GLY A 12 7.52 3.65 -5.45
CA GLY A 12 8.32 3.67 -6.68
C GLY A 12 8.53 2.27 -7.26
N ILE A 13 8.76 1.26 -6.43
CA ILE A 13 9.07 -0.11 -6.90
C ILE A 13 7.87 -0.73 -7.64
N PRO A 14 6.64 -0.81 -7.07
CA PRO A 14 5.48 -1.34 -7.78
C PRO A 14 5.15 -0.51 -9.03
N LEU A 15 5.20 0.82 -8.91
CA LEU A 15 4.93 1.72 -10.03
C LEU A 15 5.85 1.46 -11.22
N ARG A 16 7.17 1.42 -10.99
CA ARG A 16 8.19 1.19 -12.05
C ARG A 16 8.18 -0.24 -12.58
N SER A 17 7.73 -1.19 -11.77
CA SER A 17 7.60 -2.59 -12.20
C SER A 17 6.38 -2.84 -13.06
N SER A 18 5.36 -1.98 -12.98
CA SER A 18 4.11 -2.15 -13.70
C SER A 18 3.93 -1.18 -14.86
N TYR A 19 4.13 0.12 -14.63
CA TYR A 19 3.89 1.15 -15.62
C TYR A 19 5.16 1.50 -16.40
N PRO A 20 5.06 1.83 -17.70
CA PRO A 20 6.20 2.16 -18.55
C PRO A 20 6.69 3.61 -18.32
N TYR A 21 6.83 4.02 -17.06
CA TYR A 21 7.33 5.36 -16.69
C TYR A 21 8.85 5.42 -16.59
N GLN A 22 9.50 4.27 -16.42
CA GLN A 22 10.95 4.16 -16.53
C GLN A 22 11.32 3.99 -18.01
N THR A 23 12.11 4.92 -18.52
CA THR A 23 12.61 4.94 -19.91
C THR A 23 14.12 5.14 -19.89
N GLU A 24 14.79 4.81 -21.00
CA GLU A 24 16.25 5.01 -21.12
C GLU A 24 16.67 6.47 -20.82
N SER A 25 15.85 7.44 -21.22
CA SER A 25 16.14 8.87 -21.02
C SER A 25 16.14 9.32 -19.55
N ASN A 26 15.32 8.68 -18.70
CA ASN A 26 15.14 9.08 -17.30
C ASN A 26 15.75 8.08 -16.31
N LEU A 27 16.33 6.98 -16.80
CA LEU A 27 16.92 5.91 -16.00
C LEU A 27 17.96 6.45 -15.01
N ILE A 28 18.78 7.41 -15.42
CA ILE A 28 19.82 7.98 -14.56
C ILE A 28 19.24 8.66 -13.31
N TYR A 29 18.11 9.36 -13.43
CA TYR A 29 17.47 10.01 -12.29
C TYR A 29 16.90 8.99 -11.30
N TRP A 30 16.37 7.88 -11.80
CA TRP A 30 15.91 6.77 -10.97
C TRP A 30 17.05 6.12 -10.20
N LEU A 31 18.18 5.86 -10.87
CA LEU A 31 19.37 5.30 -10.22
C LEU A 31 19.93 6.23 -9.14
N ILE A 32 20.00 7.54 -9.41
CA ILE A 32 20.43 8.52 -8.40
C ILE A 32 19.52 8.47 -7.17
N ALA A 33 18.19 8.51 -7.36
CA ALA A 33 17.23 8.47 -6.27
C ALA A 33 17.30 7.13 -5.49
N ASP A 34 17.49 6.02 -6.21
CA ASP A 34 17.66 4.68 -5.66
C ASP A 34 18.87 4.59 -4.72
N TYR A 35 20.04 5.05 -5.17
CA TYR A 35 21.26 5.00 -4.37
C TYR A 35 21.30 6.02 -3.24
N ILE A 36 20.64 7.18 -3.39
CA ILE A 36 20.42 8.11 -2.27
C ILE A 36 19.55 7.44 -1.19
N SER A 37 18.49 6.75 -1.59
CA SER A 37 17.62 6.03 -0.67
C SER A 37 18.37 4.92 0.08
N ASP A 38 19.19 4.13 -0.63
CA ASP A 38 20.03 3.08 -0.04
C ASP A 38 21.07 3.68 0.93
N ALA A 39 21.70 4.80 0.58
CA ALA A 39 22.62 5.52 1.47
C ALA A 39 21.93 6.00 2.75
N ILE A 40 20.70 6.50 2.67
CA ILE A 40 19.91 6.90 3.85
C ILE A 40 19.65 5.69 4.76
N TYR A 41 19.31 4.53 4.20
CA TYR A 41 19.07 3.31 4.99
C TYR A 41 20.33 2.80 5.67
N PHE A 42 21.45 2.85 4.96
CA PHE A 42 22.75 2.46 5.50
C PHE A 42 23.19 3.38 6.65
N LEU A 43 23.08 4.70 6.46
CA LEU A 43 23.39 5.67 7.51
C LEU A 43 22.46 5.54 8.73
N ASP A 44 21.17 5.27 8.53
CA ASP A 44 20.22 5.01 9.61
C ASP A 44 20.62 3.77 10.43
N MET A 45 20.93 2.66 9.74
CA MET A 45 21.36 1.40 10.36
C MET A 45 22.68 1.56 11.14
N LEU A 46 23.65 2.34 10.62
CA LEU A 46 24.95 2.50 11.25
C LEU A 46 24.98 3.54 12.36
N LEU A 47 24.33 4.70 12.16
CA LEU A 47 24.55 5.88 13.01
C LEU A 47 23.37 6.15 13.96
N ILE A 48 22.15 5.84 13.55
CA ILE A 48 20.94 6.25 14.26
C ILE A 48 20.38 5.10 15.10
N LYS A 49 20.07 3.96 14.48
CA LYS A 49 19.42 2.82 15.12
C LYS A 49 20.18 2.27 16.34
N PRO A 50 21.52 2.10 16.32
CA PRO A 50 22.27 1.60 17.47
C PRO A 50 22.27 2.56 18.67
N ARG A 51 21.90 3.83 18.46
CA ARG A 51 21.83 4.88 19.51
C ARG A 51 20.42 5.10 20.03
N LEU A 52 19.43 4.36 19.52
CA LEU A 52 18.05 4.46 19.99
C LEU A 52 17.94 3.88 21.40
N ARG A 53 17.35 4.68 22.29
CA ARG A 53 17.11 4.30 23.67
C ARG A 53 15.97 3.30 23.74
N PHE A 54 16.10 2.32 24.61
CA PHE A 54 15.07 1.33 24.89
C PHE A 54 14.75 1.32 26.39
N VAL A 55 13.60 0.75 26.74
CA VAL A 55 13.13 0.66 28.13
C VAL A 55 13.40 -0.76 28.64
N ARG A 56 14.07 -0.88 29.79
CA ARG A 56 14.30 -2.15 30.49
C ARG A 56 13.91 -1.99 31.95
N GLY A 57 12.97 -2.80 32.43
CA GLY A 57 12.46 -2.71 33.80
C GLY A 57 11.82 -1.35 34.15
N GLY A 58 11.20 -0.69 33.17
CA GLY A 58 10.59 0.64 33.35
C GLY A 58 11.57 1.82 33.29
N LEU A 59 12.89 1.57 33.22
CA LEU A 59 13.91 2.59 33.13
C LEU A 59 14.43 2.74 31.69
N LEU A 60 14.66 3.98 31.27
CA LEU A 60 15.24 4.29 29.96
C LEU A 60 16.75 4.07 29.99
N VAL A 61 17.23 3.07 29.26
CA VAL A 61 18.66 2.78 29.13
C VAL A 61 19.28 3.82 28.19
N LYS A 62 20.34 4.48 28.65
CA LYS A 62 21.06 5.55 27.91
C LYS A 62 22.47 5.17 27.46
N ASP A 63 23.02 4.06 27.97
CA ASP A 63 24.37 3.61 27.60
C ASP A 63 24.40 3.17 26.14
N ILE A 64 25.27 3.80 25.35
CA ILE A 64 25.42 3.57 23.91
C ILE A 64 25.85 2.13 23.60
N LYS A 65 26.71 1.53 24.43
CA LYS A 65 27.16 0.14 24.22
C LYS A 65 26.00 -0.82 24.40
N GLU A 66 25.15 -0.53 25.39
CA GLU A 66 23.99 -1.36 25.70
C GLU A 66 22.87 -1.19 24.66
N THR A 67 22.62 0.03 24.17
CA THR A 67 21.66 0.27 23.08
C THR A 67 22.12 -0.38 21.77
N ALA A 68 23.41 -0.32 21.46
CA ALA A 68 23.95 -0.95 20.25
C ALA A 68 23.82 -2.47 20.32
N LYS A 69 24.16 -3.08 21.46
CA LYS A 69 23.99 -4.53 21.66
C LYS A 69 22.51 -4.93 21.54
N HIS A 70 21.62 -4.20 22.21
CA HIS A 70 20.19 -4.44 22.12
C HIS A 70 19.67 -4.36 20.67
N TYR A 71 20.15 -3.40 19.89
CA TYR A 71 19.77 -3.28 18.49
C TYR A 71 20.23 -4.47 17.65
N VAL A 72 21.50 -4.90 17.78
CA VAL A 72 22.05 -6.04 17.03
C VAL A 72 21.30 -7.34 17.36
N ASP A 73 20.88 -7.52 18.62
CA ASP A 73 20.12 -8.68 19.06
C ASP A 73 18.64 -8.64 18.62
N SER A 74 18.15 -7.48 18.16
CA SER A 74 16.74 -7.28 17.80
C SER A 74 16.40 -7.78 16.39
N ASN A 75 15.11 -8.03 16.15
CA ASN A 75 14.61 -8.33 14.80
C ASN A 75 14.68 -7.12 13.86
N ASP A 76 14.75 -5.89 14.39
CA ASP A 76 14.89 -4.69 13.57
C ASP A 76 16.23 -4.68 12.82
N PHE A 77 17.32 -5.13 13.46
CA PHE A 77 18.61 -5.26 12.79
C PHE A 77 18.57 -6.28 11.65
N LYS A 78 17.90 -7.42 11.84
CA LYS A 78 17.74 -8.44 10.78
C LYS A 78 16.98 -7.89 9.58
N LEU A 79 15.89 -7.17 9.82
CA LEU A 79 15.10 -6.53 8.76
C LEU A 79 15.88 -5.41 8.05
N ASP A 80 16.66 -4.64 8.80
CA ASP A 80 17.53 -3.60 8.24
C ASP A 80 18.61 -4.21 7.33
N LEU A 81 19.23 -5.33 7.75
CA LEU A 81 20.19 -6.07 6.93
C LEU A 81 19.55 -6.60 5.64
N ILE A 82 18.37 -7.22 5.74
CA ILE A 82 17.62 -7.70 4.56
C ILE A 82 17.31 -6.55 3.60
N SER A 83 16.93 -5.39 4.13
CA SER A 83 16.57 -4.22 3.30
C SER A 83 17.71 -3.64 2.48
N LEU A 84 18.96 -3.92 2.87
CA LEU A 84 20.18 -3.42 2.24
C LEU A 84 20.89 -4.46 1.37
N ILE A 85 20.34 -5.67 1.23
CA ILE A 85 20.98 -6.69 0.37
C ILE A 85 20.98 -6.19 -1.09
N PRO A 86 22.15 -6.14 -1.76
CA PRO A 86 22.29 -5.55 -3.09
C PRO A 86 21.82 -6.50 -4.20
N PHE A 87 20.54 -6.90 -4.16
CA PHE A 87 19.90 -7.68 -5.23
C PHE A 87 19.81 -6.94 -6.58
N ASP A 88 20.06 -5.64 -6.60
CA ASP A 88 20.19 -4.83 -7.81
C ASP A 88 21.43 -5.17 -8.65
N ILE A 89 22.38 -5.96 -8.14
CA ILE A 89 23.44 -6.59 -8.96
C ILE A 89 22.83 -7.37 -10.15
N MET A 90 21.59 -7.87 -10.01
CA MET A 90 20.87 -8.54 -11.09
C MET A 90 20.64 -7.66 -12.33
N TYR A 91 20.80 -6.34 -12.21
CA TYR A 91 20.65 -5.39 -13.33
C TYR A 91 21.60 -5.68 -14.48
N ILE A 92 22.74 -6.31 -14.20
CA ILE A 92 23.72 -6.70 -15.21
C ILE A 92 23.13 -7.72 -16.20
N TRP A 93 22.25 -8.62 -15.74
CA TRP A 93 21.67 -9.67 -16.58
C TRP A 93 20.26 -9.36 -17.07
N THR A 94 19.43 -8.76 -16.22
CA THR A 94 18.00 -8.54 -16.52
C THR A 94 17.68 -7.15 -17.04
N GLY A 95 18.66 -6.24 -17.03
CA GLY A 95 18.41 -4.81 -17.13
C GLY A 95 17.81 -4.23 -15.83
N PRO A 96 17.54 -2.92 -15.77
CA PRO A 96 17.17 -2.18 -14.56
C PRO A 96 15.72 -2.42 -14.12
N ILE A 97 15.37 -3.67 -13.79
CA ILE A 97 14.04 -4.05 -13.32
C ILE A 97 13.86 -3.62 -11.86
N ALA A 98 12.94 -2.69 -11.60
CA ALA A 98 12.72 -2.17 -10.25
C ALA A 98 12.34 -3.25 -9.21
N ALA A 99 11.72 -4.35 -9.62
CA ALA A 99 11.30 -5.45 -8.75
C ALA A 99 12.45 -6.07 -7.91
N TRP A 100 13.69 -6.08 -8.40
CA TRP A 100 14.84 -6.58 -7.64
C TRP A 100 15.12 -5.76 -6.37
N ARG A 101 14.60 -4.54 -6.29
CA ARG A 101 14.73 -3.67 -5.12
C ARG A 101 13.63 -3.90 -4.08
N VAL A 102 12.71 -4.85 -4.26
CA VAL A 102 11.57 -5.09 -3.35
C VAL A 102 11.98 -5.27 -1.88
N LEU A 103 13.18 -5.80 -1.62
CA LEU A 103 13.71 -5.96 -0.26
C LEU A 103 13.82 -4.64 0.51
N ARG A 104 13.97 -3.49 -0.18
CA ARG A 104 14.02 -2.17 0.48
C ARG A 104 12.72 -1.87 1.26
N VAL A 105 11.61 -2.51 0.90
CA VAL A 105 10.33 -2.40 1.63
C VAL A 105 10.38 -3.05 3.02
N CYS A 106 11.36 -3.93 3.30
CA CYS A 106 11.60 -4.49 4.64
C CYS A 106 11.92 -3.41 5.69
N LYS A 107 12.22 -2.16 5.29
CA LYS A 107 12.39 -1.00 6.18
C LYS A 107 11.07 -0.48 6.79
N LEU A 108 9.95 -1.15 6.58
CA LEU A 108 8.63 -0.86 7.16
C LEU A 108 8.63 -0.60 8.69
N PRO A 109 9.46 -1.25 9.54
CA PRO A 109 9.53 -0.93 10.96
C PRO A 109 9.87 0.54 11.24
N SER A 110 10.68 1.18 10.39
CA SER A 110 11.03 2.59 10.53
C SER A 110 9.83 3.51 10.23
N PHE A 111 8.93 3.10 9.34
CA PHE A 111 7.65 3.76 9.14
C PHE A 111 6.76 3.63 10.39
N TRP A 112 6.68 2.44 11.00
CA TRP A 112 5.94 2.26 12.25
C TRP A 112 6.50 3.10 13.40
N GLN A 113 7.81 3.18 13.51
CA GLN A 113 8.49 3.99 14.51
C GLN A 113 8.11 5.48 14.39
N LEU A 114 8.03 6.03 13.18
CA LEU A 114 7.55 7.40 12.99
C LEU A 114 6.14 7.57 13.55
N PHE A 115 5.22 6.67 13.23
CA PHE A 115 3.85 6.75 13.75
C PHE A 115 3.79 6.62 15.27
N SER A 116 4.64 5.80 15.89
CA SER A 116 4.75 5.72 17.36
C SER A 116 5.29 7.02 17.97
N LEU A 117 6.24 7.69 17.32
CA LEU A 117 6.74 8.99 17.76
C LEU A 117 5.68 10.09 17.60
N LEU A 118 4.96 10.09 16.47
CA LEU A 118 3.86 11.02 16.24
C LEU A 118 2.74 10.83 17.26
N ASP A 119 2.37 9.59 17.59
CA ASP A 119 1.34 9.29 18.60
C ASP A 119 1.68 9.90 19.96
N ASN A 120 2.97 9.90 20.33
CA ASN A 120 3.47 10.53 21.56
C ASN A 120 3.64 12.06 21.47
N SER A 121 3.65 12.63 20.26
CA SER A 121 3.95 14.05 20.04
C SER A 121 2.71 14.90 19.78
N VAL A 122 1.64 14.31 19.23
CA VAL A 122 0.41 15.05 18.93
C VAL A 122 -0.57 15.03 20.10
N SER A 123 -1.35 16.10 20.25
CA SER A 123 -2.38 16.19 21.29
C SER A 123 -3.55 15.21 21.08
N ASN A 124 -3.81 14.80 19.83
CA ASN A 124 -4.89 13.86 19.51
C ASN A 124 -4.35 12.60 18.82
N PRO A 125 -4.05 11.53 19.58
CA PRO A 125 -3.62 10.22 19.07
C PRO A 125 -4.54 9.63 17.99
N TYR A 126 -5.83 9.97 18.00
CA TYR A 126 -6.77 9.47 17.01
C TYR A 126 -6.43 9.91 15.59
N ILE A 127 -5.97 11.16 15.40
CA ILE A 127 -5.59 11.67 14.09
C ILE A 127 -4.42 10.85 13.52
N VAL A 128 -3.45 10.48 14.36
CA VAL A 128 -2.31 9.64 13.96
C VAL A 128 -2.78 8.24 13.57
N ARG A 129 -3.73 7.66 14.33
CA ARG A 129 -4.32 6.34 14.01
C ARG A 129 -5.08 6.34 12.69
N ILE A 130 -5.92 7.34 12.43
CA ILE A 130 -6.61 7.47 11.13
C ILE A 130 -5.58 7.63 10.02
N THR A 131 -4.63 8.55 10.18
CA THR A 131 -3.61 8.83 9.16
C THR A 131 -2.81 7.57 8.83
N LYS A 132 -2.45 6.77 9.85
CA LYS A 132 -1.78 5.48 9.66
C LYS A 132 -2.65 4.51 8.86
N THR A 133 -3.90 4.31 9.23
CA THR A 133 -4.83 3.43 8.50
C THR A 133 -5.06 3.90 7.07
N PHE A 134 -5.22 5.21 6.86
CA PHE A 134 -5.45 5.82 5.56
C PHE A 134 -4.23 5.67 4.64
N SER A 135 -3.01 5.83 5.18
CA SER A 135 -1.78 5.59 4.42
C SER A 135 -1.67 4.14 3.93
N TYR A 136 -2.06 3.16 4.76
CA TYR A 136 -2.12 1.75 4.34
C TYR A 136 -3.16 1.53 3.24
N MET A 137 -4.33 2.16 3.35
CA MET A 137 -5.38 2.06 2.33
C MET A 137 -4.88 2.54 0.96
N ILE A 138 -4.29 3.74 0.92
CA ILE A 138 -3.74 4.31 -0.32
C ILE A 138 -2.67 3.39 -0.91
N TYR A 139 -1.77 2.87 -0.06
CA TYR A 139 -0.73 1.97 -0.51
C TYR A 139 -1.28 0.66 -1.10
N LEU A 140 -2.28 0.05 -0.46
CA LEU A 140 -2.93 -1.17 -0.98
C LEU A 140 -3.64 -0.91 -2.31
N ILE A 141 -4.35 0.21 -2.43
CA ILE A 141 -5.00 0.63 -3.70
C ILE A 141 -3.94 0.85 -4.78
N HIS A 142 -2.82 1.52 -4.44
CA HIS A 142 -1.70 1.72 -5.35
C HIS A 142 -1.14 0.39 -5.86
N CYS A 143 -0.83 -0.56 -4.99
CA CYS A 143 -0.34 -1.89 -5.38
C CYS A 143 -1.37 -2.63 -6.25
N ASN A 144 -2.65 -2.61 -5.89
CA ASN A 144 -3.70 -3.20 -6.71
C ASN A 144 -3.80 -2.54 -8.09
N SER A 145 -3.65 -1.21 -8.17
CA SER A 145 -3.64 -0.50 -9.45
C SER A 145 -2.48 -0.93 -10.34
N CYS A 146 -1.30 -1.19 -9.76
CA CYS A 146 -0.12 -1.69 -10.47
C CYS A 146 -0.37 -3.10 -11.02
N VAL A 147 -0.95 -3.99 -10.21
CA VAL A 147 -1.34 -5.35 -10.64
C VAL A 147 -2.40 -5.29 -11.74
N TYR A 148 -3.43 -4.46 -11.59
CA TYR A 148 -4.49 -4.28 -12.58
C TYR A 148 -3.96 -3.77 -13.93
N TYR A 149 -3.03 -2.81 -13.90
CA TYR A 149 -2.36 -2.37 -15.13
C TYR A 149 -1.58 -3.51 -15.78
N MET A 150 -0.82 -4.29 -15.02
CA MET A 150 -0.06 -5.44 -15.54
C MET A 150 -0.98 -6.50 -16.16
N LEU A 151 -2.10 -6.83 -15.50
CA LEU A 151 -3.11 -7.73 -16.06
C LEU A 151 -3.70 -7.16 -17.35
N SER A 152 -4.03 -5.86 -17.36
CA SER A 152 -4.54 -5.20 -18.55
C SER A 152 -3.54 -5.25 -19.71
N ALA A 153 -2.25 -5.02 -19.44
CA ALA A 153 -1.20 -5.12 -20.44
C ALA A 153 -1.02 -6.55 -20.96
N TRP A 154 -1.06 -7.56 -20.08
CA TRP A 154 -0.99 -8.97 -20.45
C TRP A 154 -2.15 -9.40 -21.36
N GLN A 155 -3.32 -8.80 -21.16
CA GLN A 155 -4.51 -9.01 -21.98
C GLN A 155 -4.61 -8.05 -23.17
N ALA A 156 -3.49 -7.47 -23.59
CA ALA A 156 -3.37 -6.53 -24.71
C ALA A 156 -4.38 -5.37 -24.64
N PHE A 157 -4.62 -4.84 -23.43
CA PHE A 157 -5.52 -3.71 -23.16
C PHE A 157 -6.94 -3.91 -23.72
N GLY A 158 -7.39 -5.17 -23.77
CA GLY A 158 -8.75 -5.53 -24.16
C GLY A 158 -9.00 -5.47 -25.66
N GLN A 159 -7.94 -5.34 -26.46
CA GLN A 159 -8.02 -5.30 -27.92
C GLN A 159 -8.25 -6.69 -28.54
N ILE A 160 -8.09 -7.76 -27.76
CA ILE A 160 -8.40 -9.12 -28.19
C ILE A 160 -9.88 -9.38 -27.96
N ALA A 161 -10.63 -9.57 -29.06
CA ALA A 161 -12.04 -9.91 -28.99
C ALA A 161 -12.26 -11.35 -28.53
N TYR A 162 -13.27 -11.57 -27.69
CA TYR A 162 -13.72 -12.89 -27.29
C TYR A 162 -15.11 -13.17 -27.87
N ARG A 163 -15.44 -14.45 -28.07
CA ARG A 163 -16.71 -14.88 -28.64
C ARG A 163 -17.60 -15.45 -27.56
N MET A 164 -18.83 -14.94 -27.47
CA MET A 164 -19.86 -15.42 -26.55
C MET A 164 -21.21 -15.38 -27.27
N ASN A 165 -22.02 -16.45 -27.18
CA ASN A 165 -23.34 -16.52 -27.81
C ASN A 165 -23.34 -16.10 -29.30
N ASN A 166 -22.36 -16.58 -30.07
CA ASN A 166 -22.18 -16.25 -31.50
C ASN A 166 -21.94 -14.77 -31.83
N LYS A 167 -21.62 -13.92 -30.85
CA LYS A 167 -21.23 -12.52 -31.04
C LYS A 167 -19.82 -12.27 -30.52
N TRP A 168 -19.14 -11.33 -31.16
CA TRP A 168 -17.81 -10.87 -30.76
C TRP A 168 -17.93 -9.67 -29.82
N TYR A 169 -17.17 -9.71 -28.73
CA TYR A 169 -17.12 -8.64 -27.74
C TYR A 169 -15.68 -8.27 -27.45
N LEU A 170 -15.43 -6.98 -27.22
CA LEU A 170 -14.16 -6.50 -26.69
C LEU A 170 -14.22 -6.52 -25.16
N ASN A 171 -13.10 -6.88 -24.54
CA ASN A 171 -13.00 -6.91 -23.10
C ASN A 171 -12.93 -5.47 -22.57
N LYS A 172 -14.02 -5.03 -21.92
CA LYS A 172 -14.14 -3.69 -21.34
C LYS A 172 -13.64 -3.61 -19.90
N TRP A 173 -13.35 -4.74 -19.26
CA TRP A 173 -12.93 -4.81 -17.87
C TRP A 173 -11.50 -4.30 -17.68
N VAL A 174 -10.62 -4.60 -18.63
CA VAL A 174 -9.22 -4.14 -18.63
C VAL A 174 -9.08 -2.68 -19.03
N TYR A 175 -7.97 -2.06 -18.61
CA TYR A 175 -7.61 -0.72 -19.06
C TYR A 175 -7.37 -0.71 -20.58
N ASN A 176 -7.98 0.24 -21.30
CA ASN A 176 -7.96 0.29 -22.77
C ASN A 176 -6.79 1.10 -23.37
N ASN A 177 -5.74 1.38 -22.60
CA ASN A 177 -4.57 2.14 -23.03
C ASN A 177 -4.83 3.60 -23.50
N GLN A 178 -5.92 4.22 -23.05
CA GLN A 178 -6.23 5.61 -23.38
C GLN A 178 -6.12 6.54 -22.17
N GLY A 179 -5.58 7.74 -22.35
CA GLY A 179 -5.40 8.73 -21.30
C GLY A 179 -4.28 8.38 -20.31
N ASN A 180 -4.34 8.94 -19.09
CA ASN A 180 -3.34 8.63 -18.07
C ASN A 180 -3.60 7.26 -17.45
N ALA A 181 -2.71 6.30 -17.74
CA ALA A 181 -2.81 4.93 -17.26
C ALA A 181 -2.91 4.82 -15.74
N TYR A 182 -2.01 5.49 -15.02
CA TYR A 182 -1.99 5.45 -13.56
C TYR A 182 -3.30 5.96 -12.95
N ILE A 183 -3.77 7.13 -13.37
CA ILE A 183 -4.99 7.73 -12.81
C ILE A 183 -6.21 6.82 -13.08
N ARG A 184 -6.32 6.24 -14.28
CA ARG A 184 -7.46 5.38 -14.63
C ARG A 184 -7.44 4.04 -13.91
N CYS A 185 -6.28 3.39 -13.82
CA CYS A 185 -6.12 2.16 -13.06
C CYS A 185 -6.31 2.40 -11.55
N PHE A 186 -5.79 3.50 -11.01
CA PHE A 186 -5.98 3.88 -9.62
C PHE A 186 -7.45 4.19 -9.31
N TYR A 187 -8.15 4.90 -10.19
CA TYR A 187 -9.59 5.14 -10.07
C TYR A 187 -10.40 3.84 -10.08
N PHE A 188 -10.15 2.94 -11.05
CA PHE A 188 -10.82 1.65 -11.14
C PHE A 188 -10.62 0.82 -9.87
N THR A 189 -9.38 0.71 -9.39
CA THR A 189 -9.07 -0.07 -8.18
C THR A 189 -9.59 0.57 -6.90
N THR A 190 -9.64 1.91 -6.83
CA THR A 190 -10.32 2.63 -5.75
C THR A 190 -11.82 2.30 -5.74
N ALA A 191 -12.47 2.39 -6.89
CA ALA A 191 -13.89 2.07 -7.08
C ALA A 191 -14.19 0.62 -6.64
N VAL A 192 -13.35 -0.34 -7.05
CA VAL A 192 -13.44 -1.74 -6.58
C VAL A 192 -13.24 -1.83 -5.06
N ALA A 193 -12.21 -1.21 -4.48
CA ALA A 193 -11.92 -1.26 -3.05
C ALA A 193 -13.02 -0.64 -2.18
N THR A 194 -13.67 0.43 -2.65
CA THR A 194 -14.79 1.07 -1.96
C THR A 194 -16.15 0.50 -2.35
N SER A 195 -16.17 -0.58 -3.15
CA SER A 195 -17.40 -1.17 -3.73
C SER A 195 -18.29 -0.11 -4.38
N THR A 196 -17.70 0.94 -4.95
CA THR A 196 -18.39 2.07 -5.57
C THR A 196 -18.19 2.02 -7.08
N GLY A 197 -19.17 2.49 -7.84
CA GLY A 197 -19.05 2.66 -9.28
C GLY A 197 -19.51 1.45 -10.09
N ASN A 198 -19.91 1.74 -11.33
CA ASN A 198 -20.42 0.74 -12.27
C ASN A 198 -19.26 0.10 -13.05
N ASN A 199 -18.44 -0.68 -12.35
CA ASN A 199 -17.29 -1.34 -12.96
C ASN A 199 -17.76 -2.41 -13.95
N PRO A 200 -17.12 -2.54 -15.13
CA PRO A 200 -17.43 -3.60 -16.08
C PRO A 200 -17.33 -4.98 -15.43
N ALA A 201 -18.11 -5.94 -15.92
CA ALA A 201 -18.04 -7.31 -15.42
C ALA A 201 -16.73 -7.99 -15.89
N PRO A 202 -16.04 -8.74 -15.02
CA PRO A 202 -14.94 -9.60 -15.44
C PRO A 202 -15.43 -10.67 -16.43
N THR A 203 -14.56 -11.04 -17.35
CA THR A 203 -14.81 -11.90 -18.51
C THR A 203 -14.09 -13.24 -18.42
N ASN A 204 -13.02 -13.34 -17.61
CA ASN A 204 -12.23 -14.56 -17.48
C ASN A 204 -11.84 -14.86 -16.02
N VAL A 205 -11.34 -16.07 -15.79
CA VAL A 205 -11.02 -16.60 -14.46
C VAL A 205 -10.00 -15.73 -13.72
N VAL A 206 -8.97 -15.22 -14.40
CA VAL A 206 -7.93 -14.37 -13.78
C VAL A 206 -8.53 -13.06 -13.28
N GLU A 207 -9.42 -12.46 -14.07
CA GLU A 207 -10.15 -11.24 -13.68
C GLU A 207 -11.07 -11.49 -12.49
N TYR A 208 -11.81 -12.62 -12.47
CA TYR A 208 -12.62 -13.01 -11.32
C TYR A 208 -11.76 -13.19 -10.06
N ILE A 209 -10.63 -13.87 -10.15
CA ILE A 209 -9.70 -14.05 -9.03
C ILE A 209 -9.23 -12.69 -8.51
N TYR A 210 -8.77 -11.81 -9.40
CA TYR A 210 -8.35 -10.46 -9.04
C TYR A 210 -9.47 -9.68 -8.35
N MET A 211 -10.70 -9.73 -8.88
CA MET A 211 -11.87 -9.05 -8.32
C MET A 211 -12.21 -9.57 -6.93
N THR A 212 -12.19 -10.90 -6.72
CA THR A 212 -12.43 -11.51 -5.41
C THR A 212 -11.43 -11.03 -4.37
N PHE A 213 -10.13 -11.10 -4.67
CA PHE A 213 -9.10 -10.63 -3.74
C PHE A 213 -9.21 -9.13 -3.47
N SER A 214 -9.43 -8.32 -4.51
CA SER A 214 -9.56 -6.87 -4.39
C SER A 214 -10.77 -6.47 -3.53
N TRP A 215 -11.91 -7.14 -3.70
CA TRP A 215 -13.09 -6.92 -2.87
C TRP A 215 -12.88 -7.36 -1.43
N MET A 216 -12.25 -8.52 -1.20
CA MET A 216 -11.94 -8.97 0.17
C MET A 216 -11.08 -7.93 0.90
N MET A 217 -10.03 -7.43 0.24
CA MET A 217 -9.20 -6.35 0.80
C MET A 217 -10.02 -5.10 1.14
N GLY A 218 -10.92 -4.68 0.24
CA GLY A 218 -11.83 -3.55 0.46
C GLY A 218 -12.76 -3.75 1.67
N VAL A 219 -13.35 -4.93 1.80
CA VAL A 219 -14.22 -5.29 2.95
C VAL A 219 -13.46 -5.20 4.27
N PHE A 220 -12.24 -5.74 4.36
CA PHE A 220 -11.43 -5.68 5.57
C PHE A 220 -11.05 -4.24 5.92
N GLN A 221 -10.69 -3.43 4.93
CA GLN A 221 -10.34 -2.03 5.12
C GLN A 221 -11.54 -1.19 5.58
N TYR A 222 -12.72 -1.43 4.98
CA TYR A 222 -13.96 -0.81 5.39
C TYR A 222 -14.29 -1.15 6.85
N ARG A 223 -14.22 -2.44 7.19
CA ARG A 223 -14.50 -2.92 8.56
C ARG A 223 -13.59 -2.25 9.58
N LYS A 224 -12.29 -2.20 9.30
CA LYS A 224 -11.30 -1.54 10.17
C LYS A 224 -11.62 -0.07 10.39
N THR A 225 -12.02 0.65 9.34
CA THR A 225 -12.42 2.06 9.44
C THR A 225 -13.65 2.24 10.33
N VAL A 226 -14.68 1.40 10.16
CA VAL A 226 -15.89 1.41 11.00
C VAL A 226 -15.54 1.14 12.47
N ASP A 227 -14.75 0.11 12.73
CA ASP A 227 -14.35 -0.25 14.10
C ASP A 227 -13.56 0.89 14.77
N GLN A 228 -12.70 1.58 14.01
CA GLN A 228 -11.97 2.76 14.50
C GLN A 228 -12.91 3.91 14.87
N VAL A 229 -13.82 4.29 13.98
CA VAL A 229 -14.77 5.39 14.24
C VAL A 229 -15.65 5.08 15.47
N LEU A 230 -16.16 3.85 15.56
CA LEU A 230 -16.98 3.44 16.70
C LEU A 230 -16.19 3.40 18.02
N SER A 231 -14.91 3.01 17.98
CA SER A 231 -14.05 3.02 19.17
C SER A 231 -13.84 4.43 19.71
N GLU A 232 -13.73 5.43 18.83
CA GLU A 232 -13.60 6.82 19.24
C GLU A 232 -14.90 7.42 19.76
N CYS A 233 -16.04 7.09 19.15
CA CYS A 233 -17.33 7.52 19.69
C CYS A 233 -17.49 7.04 21.15
N LYS A 234 -17.01 5.82 21.47
CA LYS A 234 -16.96 5.31 22.84
C LYS A 234 -15.96 6.09 23.70
N ARG A 235 -14.76 6.39 23.19
CA ARG A 235 -13.74 7.17 23.92
C ARG A 235 -14.23 8.57 24.27
N LEU A 236 -14.99 9.21 23.39
CA LEU A 236 -15.59 10.52 23.59
C LEU A 236 -16.79 10.50 24.56
N GLY A 237 -17.18 9.33 25.09
CA GLY A 237 -18.30 9.22 26.03
C GLY A 237 -19.67 9.46 25.39
N LEU A 238 -19.80 9.29 24.06
CA LEU A 238 -21.08 9.50 23.38
C LEU A 238 -22.13 8.49 23.84
N SER A 239 -23.39 8.90 23.83
CA SER A 239 -24.51 8.03 24.20
C SER A 239 -24.55 6.76 23.35
N LYS A 240 -25.01 5.65 23.93
CA LYS A 240 -25.20 4.38 23.19
C LYS A 240 -26.10 4.58 21.96
N ASN A 241 -27.11 5.44 22.06
CA ASN A 241 -28.00 5.77 20.96
C ASN A 241 -27.24 6.44 19.81
N THR A 242 -26.37 7.41 20.10
CA THR A 242 -25.53 8.06 19.07
C THR A 242 -24.59 7.06 18.41
N ILE A 243 -23.92 6.21 19.20
CA ILE A 243 -22.99 5.19 18.68
C ILE A 243 -23.74 4.19 17.77
N ASN A 244 -24.93 3.76 18.16
CA ASN A 244 -25.75 2.87 17.34
C ASN A 244 -26.18 3.57 16.05
N ARG A 245 -26.63 4.82 16.09
CA ARG A 245 -26.97 5.60 14.88
C ARG A 245 -25.80 5.70 13.90
N VAL A 246 -24.58 5.92 14.39
CA VAL A 246 -23.37 5.95 13.55
C VAL A 246 -23.12 4.57 12.92
N ARG A 247 -23.22 3.49 13.71
CA ARG A 247 -23.10 2.12 13.18
C ARG A 247 -24.15 1.84 12.10
N ASP A 248 -25.40 2.18 12.36
CA ASP A 248 -26.52 1.94 11.45
C ASP A 248 -26.34 2.74 10.16
N TRP A 249 -25.84 3.97 10.25
CA TRP A 249 -25.49 4.78 9.08
C TRP A 249 -24.39 4.13 8.23
N PHE A 250 -23.34 3.57 8.83
CA PHE A 250 -22.32 2.81 8.10
C PHE A 250 -22.91 1.55 7.45
N ILE A 251 -23.76 0.80 8.16
CA ILE A 251 -24.39 -0.40 7.59
C ILE A 251 -25.28 -0.03 6.40
N TYR A 252 -26.13 0.99 6.57
CA TYR A 252 -26.99 1.51 5.51
C TYR A 252 -26.18 1.97 4.29
N THR A 253 -25.13 2.75 4.51
CA THR A 253 -24.28 3.26 3.43
C THR A 253 -23.61 2.13 2.68
N TRP A 254 -23.09 1.13 3.40
CA TRP A 254 -22.48 -0.05 2.79
C TRP A 254 -23.49 -0.85 1.96
N GLN A 255 -24.69 -1.09 2.48
CA GLN A 255 -25.75 -1.80 1.77
C GLN A 255 -26.21 -1.05 0.52
N LYS A 256 -26.33 0.28 0.60
CA LYS A 256 -26.72 1.12 -0.54
C LYS A 256 -25.63 1.24 -1.60
N GLN A 257 -24.36 1.24 -1.19
CA GLN A 257 -23.21 1.28 -2.10
C GLN A 257 -22.95 -0.06 -2.78
N LYS A 258 -23.37 -1.19 -2.20
CA LYS A 258 -23.37 -2.49 -2.90
C LYS A 258 -24.33 -2.44 -4.08
N THR A 259 -23.85 -1.95 -5.22
CA THR A 259 -24.39 -2.25 -6.54
C THR A 259 -24.01 -3.69 -6.94
N LEU A 260 -24.38 -4.68 -6.12
CA LEU A 260 -24.81 -5.95 -6.69
C LEU A 260 -26.24 -5.64 -7.12
N GLY A 261 -26.45 -5.52 -8.43
CA GLY A 261 -27.68 -4.98 -8.99
C GLY A 261 -28.90 -5.45 -8.22
N SER A 262 -29.77 -4.49 -7.90
CA SER A 262 -31.19 -4.75 -8.04
C SER A 262 -31.36 -5.43 -9.40
N VAL A 263 -31.40 -6.75 -9.39
CA VAL A 263 -32.08 -7.55 -10.40
C VAL A 263 -33.56 -7.22 -10.20
N GLU A 264 -33.92 -6.00 -10.53
CA GLU A 264 -35.30 -5.62 -10.76
C GLU A 264 -35.54 -5.74 -12.25
N LYS A 265 -36.15 -6.89 -12.58
CA LYS A 265 -36.82 -7.30 -13.81
C LYS A 265 -35.95 -7.80 -14.95
#